data_AF-A0A7K0GNE3-F1
#
_entry.id   AF-A0A7K0GNE3-F1
#
_cell.length_a   1.000
_cell.length_b   1.000
_cell.length_c   1.000
_cell.angle_alpha   90.00
_cell.angle_beta   90.00
_cell.angle_gamma   90.00
#
_symmetry.space_group_name_H-M   'P 1'
#
loop_
_entity.id
_entity.type
_entity.pdbx_description
1 polymer ?
#
loop_
_entity_poly.entity_id
_entity_poly.type
_entity_poly.pdbx_seq_one_letter_code
_entity_poly.pdbx_strand_id
1 'polypeptide(L)' 'AYNNVVSVGAININNELIDFSPAYDGVDIVAPGIDILSSIPEKNNSVELVYYENGDIYTDFKFHQIDKGVPYLKYPQN' A
#
# COMPACT_ATOMS: atom_id res chain seq x y z
N ALA A 1 -6.64 1.08 -26.53
CA ALA A 1 -6.75 -0.33 -26.09
C ALA A 1 -6.21 -1.22 -27.20
N TYR A 2 -5.49 -2.29 -26.86
CA TYR A 2 -5.04 -3.30 -27.82
C TYR A 2 -6.01 -4.48 -27.78
N ASN A 3 -6.41 -5.02 -28.93
CA ASN A 3 -7.49 -6.03 -29.00
C ASN A 3 -7.09 -7.42 -28.48
N ASN A 4 -5.79 -7.66 -28.23
CA ASN A 4 -5.25 -8.99 -27.91
C ASN A 4 -4.62 -9.04 -26.51
N VAL A 5 -4.99 -8.11 -25.62
CA VAL A 5 -4.51 -8.11 -24.23
C VAL A 5 -5.70 -8.26 -23.29
N VAL A 6 -5.45 -8.80 -22.10
CA VAL A 6 -6.43 -8.77 -21.01
C VAL A 6 -6.18 -7.50 -20.20
N SER A 7 -7.15 -6.61 -20.21
CA SER A 7 -7.16 -5.36 -19.47
C SER A 7 -7.73 -5.59 -18.07
N VAL A 8 -7.00 -5.17 -17.05
CA VAL A 8 -7.35 -5.40 -15.64
C VAL A 8 -7.54 -4.07 -14.93
N GLY A 9 -8.76 -3.82 -14.44
CA GLY A 9 -9.08 -2.70 -13.56
C GLY A 9 -8.70 -3.01 -12.10
N ALA A 10 -8.57 -1.97 -11.30
CA ALA A 10 -8.12 -2.07 -9.91
C ALA A 10 -9.26 -1.79 -8.92
N ILE A 11 -9.40 -2.65 -7.91
CA ILE A 11 -10.39 -2.55 -6.83
C ILE A 11 -9.73 -2.55 -5.45
N ASN A 12 -10.45 -2.06 -4.44
CA ASN A 12 -10.06 -2.14 -3.03
C ASN A 12 -10.59 -3.42 -2.35
N ILE A 13 -10.29 -3.59 -1.06
CA ILE A 13 -10.74 -4.75 -0.26
C ILE A 13 -12.27 -4.85 -0.10
N ASN A 14 -13.00 -3.75 -0.32
CA ASN A 14 -14.46 -3.70 -0.28
C ASN A 14 -15.08 -4.01 -1.65
N ASN A 15 -14.29 -4.45 -2.64
CA ASN A 15 -14.70 -4.67 -4.03
C ASN A 15 -15.17 -3.40 -4.75
N GLU A 16 -14.73 -2.23 -4.31
CA GLU A 16 -15.06 -0.95 -4.94
C GLU A 16 -13.96 -0.59 -5.94
N LEU A 17 -14.36 -0.07 -7.11
CA LEU A 17 -13.42 0.47 -8.09
C LEU A 17 -12.73 1.70 -7.50
N ILE A 18 -11.40 1.74 -7.57
CA ILE A 18 -10.62 2.85 -7.02
C ILE A 18 -10.50 4.01 -8.01
N ASP A 19 -10.42 5.24 -7.52
CA ASP A 19 -10.54 6.47 -8.31
C ASP A 19 -9.54 6.60 -9.46
N PHE A 20 -8.35 6.01 -9.33
CA PHE A 20 -7.34 6.02 -10.39
C PHE A 20 -7.50 4.89 -11.42
N SER A 21 -8.34 3.88 -11.13
CA SER A 21 -8.60 2.79 -12.06
C SER A 21 -9.40 3.32 -13.26
N PRO A 22 -8.95 3.04 -14.50
CA PRO A 22 -9.74 3.39 -15.67
C PRO A 22 -11.12 2.70 -15.63
N ALA A 23 -12.17 3.49 -15.90
CA ALA A 23 -13.54 3.02 -16.03
C ALA A 23 -14.02 3.22 -17.47
N TYR A 24 -13.72 2.26 -18.34
CA TYR A 24 -14.16 2.27 -19.75
C TYR A 24 -14.44 0.85 -20.23
N ASP A 25 -15.20 0.71 -21.32
CA ASP A 25 -15.68 -0.58 -21.86
C ASP A 25 -14.58 -1.54 -22.35
N GLY A 26 -13.31 -1.16 -22.25
CA GLY A 26 -12.17 -2.01 -22.61
C GLY A 26 -11.44 -2.58 -21.40
N VAL A 27 -12.10 -2.69 -20.24
CA VAL A 27 -11.62 -3.44 -19.07
C VAL A 27 -12.30 -4.81 -19.06
N ASP A 28 -11.53 -5.89 -19.10
CA ASP A 28 -12.07 -7.26 -19.19
C ASP A 28 -12.42 -7.83 -17.81
N ILE A 29 -11.57 -7.56 -16.82
CA ILE A 29 -11.71 -8.04 -15.43
C ILE A 29 -11.21 -7.01 -14.42
N VAL A 30 -11.49 -7.24 -13.14
CA VAL A 30 -10.97 -6.43 -12.02
C VAL A 30 -10.18 -7.28 -11.02
N ALA A 31 -9.20 -6.68 -10.36
CA ALA A 31 -8.36 -7.31 -9.34
C ALA A 31 -7.93 -6.32 -8.25
N PRO A 32 -7.50 -6.79 -7.05
CA PRO A 32 -6.97 -5.91 -6.00
C PRO A 32 -5.78 -5.10 -6.50
N GLY A 33 -5.83 -3.77 -6.37
CA GLY A 33 -4.78 -2.89 -6.88
C GLY A 33 -4.39 -1.71 -5.98
N ILE A 34 -4.89 -1.68 -4.74
CA ILE A 34 -4.48 -0.75 -3.69
C ILE A 34 -4.04 -1.52 -2.45
N ASP A 35 -3.10 -0.97 -1.68
CA ASP A 35 -2.55 -1.56 -0.46
C ASP A 35 -1.98 -2.99 -0.65
N ILE A 36 -1.29 -3.22 -1.77
CA ILE A 36 -0.73 -4.51 -2.14
C ILE A 36 0.66 -4.70 -1.51
N LEU A 37 0.77 -5.68 -0.60
CA LEU A 37 2.07 -6.11 -0.06
C LEU A 37 2.82 -6.95 -1.10
N SER A 38 4.03 -6.53 -1.47
CA SER A 38 4.87 -7.21 -2.45
C SER A 38 6.36 -7.01 -2.16
N SER A 39 7.21 -7.79 -2.84
CA SER A 39 8.66 -7.65 -2.78
C SER A 39 9.12 -6.33 -3.42
N ILE A 40 10.10 -5.68 -2.80
CA ILE A 40 10.80 -4.50 -3.33
C ILE A 40 12.31 -4.75 -3.41
N PRO A 41 13.04 -4.08 -4.32
CA PRO A 41 14.50 -4.16 -4.34
C PRO A 41 15.08 -3.71 -3.00
N GLU A 42 15.99 -4.51 -2.44
CA GLU A 42 16.62 -4.27 -1.12
C GLU A 42 17.25 -2.87 -1.00
N LYS A 43 17.77 -2.33 -2.10
CA LYS A 43 18.45 -1.04 -2.16
C LYS A 43 17.53 0.19 -1.97
N ASN A 44 16.21 0.03 -2.08
CA ASN A 44 15.25 1.14 -2.01
C ASN A 44 14.61 1.30 -0.60
N ASN A 45 15.15 0.63 0.42
CA ASN A 45 14.58 0.55 1.78
C ASN A 45 14.97 1.70 2.74
N SER A 46 15.32 2.88 2.25
CA SER A 46 15.59 4.02 3.13
C SER A 46 14.46 5.05 3.05
N VAL A 47 13.47 4.94 3.94
CA VAL A 47 12.69 6.12 4.33
C VAL A 47 13.63 6.99 5.16
N GLU A 48 14.06 8.13 4.61
CA GLU A 48 15.19 8.86 5.16
C GLU A 48 14.83 9.65 6.43
N LEU A 49 13.61 10.20 6.55
CA LEU A 49 13.14 10.90 7.76
C LEU A 49 11.60 10.91 7.86
N VAL A 50 11.07 10.75 9.09
CA VAL A 50 9.71 11.19 9.46
C VAL A 50 9.84 12.33 10.46
N TYR A 51 9.15 13.44 10.17
CA TYR A 51 9.04 14.58 11.07
C TYR A 51 7.79 14.42 11.92
N TYR A 52 7.96 14.46 13.25
CA TYR A 52 6.86 14.60 14.19
C TYR A 52 6.93 16.00 14.80
N GLU A 53 5.91 16.82 14.57
CA GLU A 53 5.81 18.16 15.13
C GLU A 53 4.87 18.12 16.34
N ASN A 54 5.39 18.38 17.53
CA ASN A 54 4.61 18.59 18.75
C ASN A 54 5.24 19.74 19.56
N GLY A 55 4.76 20.96 19.30
CA GLY A 55 5.27 22.17 19.93
C GLY A 55 6.72 22.47 19.56
N ASP A 56 7.52 22.97 20.51
CA ASP A 56 8.88 23.49 20.29
C ASP A 56 9.97 22.40 20.19
N ILE A 57 9.60 21.13 20.06
CA ILE A 57 10.55 20.00 20.06
C ILE A 57 10.57 19.34 18.67
N TYR A 58 11.71 19.50 17.99
CA TYR A 58 12.05 18.71 16.80
C TYR A 58 12.82 17.47 17.25
N THR A 59 12.33 16.27 16.95
CA THR A 59 13.09 15.03 17.16
C THR A 59 13.10 14.21 15.89
N ASP A 60 14.30 13.84 15.43
CA ASP A 60 14.50 12.93 14.32
C ASP A 60 14.46 11.48 14.80
N PHE A 61 13.66 10.65 14.13
CA PHE A 61 13.67 9.21 14.34
C PHE A 61 14.00 8.53 13.02
N LYS A 62 15.15 7.85 12.97
CA LYS A 62 15.46 6.92 11.89
C LYS A 62 14.68 5.64 12.12
N PHE A 63 13.71 5.32 11.27
CA PHE A 63 13.02 4.04 11.29
C PHE A 63 13.27 3.30 9.98
N HIS A 64 13.48 1.99 10.08
CA HIS A 64 13.50 1.08 8.95
C HIS A 64 12.23 0.25 9.05
N GLN A 65 11.28 0.46 8.13
CA GLN A 65 10.06 -0.31 8.11
C GLN A 65 9.90 -1.03 6.78
N ILE A 66 10.06 -2.36 6.85
CA ILE A 66 9.50 -3.30 5.91
C ILE A 66 8.41 -3.97 6.75
N ASP A 67 7.13 -3.64 6.52
CA ASP A 67 5.95 -4.17 7.23
C ASP A 67 5.41 -3.37 8.44
N LYS A 68 4.17 -2.89 8.35
CA LYS A 68 3.25 -2.70 9.50
C LYS A 68 2.22 -3.82 9.44
N GLY A 69 2.68 -5.05 9.67
CA GLY A 69 1.81 -6.13 10.08
C GLY A 69 1.06 -5.66 11.32
N VAL A 70 -0.26 -5.82 11.29
CA VAL A 70 -1.21 -5.63 12.41
C VAL A 70 -0.55 -5.72 13.79
N PRO A 71 -0.87 -4.81 14.74
CA PRO A 71 -0.38 -4.95 16.10
C PRO A 71 -0.89 -6.30 16.65
N TYR A 72 0.03 -7.21 16.95
CA TYR A 72 -0.29 -8.43 17.69
C TYR A 72 -0.95 -8.02 19.00
N LEU A 73 -2.27 -8.18 19.08
CA LEU A 73 -2.98 -8.25 20.33
C LEU A 73 -2.30 -9.36 21.14
N LYS A 74 -1.61 -8.99 22.22
CA LYS A 74 -1.13 -9.92 23.24
C LYS A 74 -2.37 -10.68 23.74
N TYR A 75 -2.55 -11.92 23.30
CA TYR A 75 -3.39 -12.85 24.02
C TYR A 75 -2.78 -13.02 25.42
N PRO A 76 -3.54 -12.85 26.51
CA PRO A 76 -3.05 -13.14 27.85
C PRO A 76 -2.72 -14.64 27.92
N GLN A 77 -1.46 -14.95 28.21
CA GLN A 77 -1.05 -16.29 28.58
C GLN A 77 -1.57 -16.53 30.00
N ASN A 78 -2.51 -17.46 30.15
CA ASN A 78 -2.88 -18.04 31.43
C ASN A 78 -1.77 -18.96 31.94
#